data_AF-A0A9R1XTY7-F1
#
_entry.id   AF-A0A9R1XTY7-F1
#
_cell.length_a   1.000
_cell.length_b   1.000
_cell.length_c   1.000
_cell.angle_alpha   90.00
_cell.angle_beta   90.00
_cell.angle_gamma   90.00
#
_symmetry.space_group_name_H-M   'P 1'
#
loop_
_entity.id
_entity.type
_entity.pdbx_description
1 polymer ?
#
loop_
_entity_poly.entity_id
_entity_poly.type
_entity_poly.pdbx_seq_one_letter_code
_entity_poly.pdbx_strand_id
1 'polypeptide(L)'
;MVLPLFTISKFQLLCMFQWSPNKSSIFGSSAEDGVLNIWDHNKLFFLIKGLFVCLQVGERSGPTSKFAPGLLFRHCGHRDKVVDFHWNSHDPWTIVSVSDDGESTGGGGTLQIWRMIDLIHRPQEEVINELEQLITL
;
A
#
# COMPACT_ATOMS: atom_id res chain seq x y z
N MET A 1 -8.02 -11.39 -28.03
CA MET A 1 -7.26 -12.15 -27.03
C MET A 1 -6.89 -11.17 -25.92
N VAL A 2 -7.63 -11.16 -24.81
CA VAL A 2 -7.39 -10.25 -23.68
C VAL A 2 -6.39 -10.95 -22.78
N LEU A 3 -5.15 -10.45 -22.72
CA LEU A 3 -4.17 -10.95 -21.76
C LEU A 3 -4.57 -10.46 -20.36
N PRO A 4 -4.51 -11.32 -19.33
CA PRO A 4 -4.71 -10.87 -17.95
C PRO A 4 -3.60 -9.87 -17.59
N LEU A 5 -3.99 -8.70 -17.09
CA LEU A 5 -3.06 -7.60 -16.76
C LEU A 5 -2.19 -7.93 -15.55
N PHE A 6 -2.63 -8.88 -14.70
CA PHE A 6 -1.89 -9.36 -13.53
C PHE A 6 -2.20 -10.83 -13.26
N THR A 7 -1.17 -11.62 -12.93
CA THR A 7 -1.29 -12.97 -12.37
C THR A 7 -0.60 -12.95 -11.01
N ILE A 8 -1.36 -13.08 -9.92
CA ILE A 8 -0.81 -13.26 -8.57
C ILE A 8 -0.39 -14.72 -8.43
N SER A 9 0.85 -15.03 -8.79
CA SER A 9 1.40 -16.39 -8.76
C SER A 9 2.05 -16.69 -7.41
N LYS A 10 1.22 -16.93 -6.38
CA LYS A 10 1.57 -17.75 -5.21
C LYS A 10 0.30 -18.11 -4.46
N PHE A 11 0.19 -19.39 -4.07
CA PHE A 11 -0.88 -19.97 -3.26
C PHE A 11 -0.90 -19.36 -1.83
N GLN A 12 -1.33 -18.11 -1.73
CA GLN A 12 -1.92 -17.54 -0.54
C GLN A 12 -3.32 -17.12 -0.97
N LEU A 13 -4.34 -17.65 -0.29
CA LEU A 13 -5.71 -17.25 -0.57
C LEU A 13 -5.76 -15.73 -0.43
N LEU A 14 -6.02 -15.03 -1.53
CA LEU A 14 -6.30 -13.60 -1.48
C LEU A 14 -7.56 -13.47 -0.64
N CYS A 15 -7.42 -12.94 0.56
CA CYS A 15 -8.58 -12.80 1.44
C CYS A 15 -9.44 -11.66 0.94
N MET A 16 -8.86 -10.49 0.67
CA MET A 16 -9.63 -9.29 0.35
C MET A 16 -8.93 -8.37 -0.66
N PHE A 17 -9.73 -7.66 -1.45
CA PHE A 17 -9.30 -6.67 -2.45
C PHE A 17 -10.32 -5.53 -2.52
N GLN A 18 -9.85 -4.28 -2.50
CA GLN A 18 -10.72 -3.11 -2.55
C GLN A 18 -10.08 -1.92 -3.28
N TRP A 19 -10.87 -1.27 -4.15
CA TRP A 19 -10.48 -0.02 -4.81
C TRP A 19 -10.56 1.16 -3.84
N SER A 20 -9.64 2.12 -4.01
CA SER A 20 -9.74 3.40 -3.32
C SER A 20 -10.95 4.19 -3.86
N PRO A 21 -11.82 4.73 -2.98
CA PRO A 21 -12.98 5.52 -3.42
C PRO A 21 -12.57 6.88 -4.00
N ASN A 22 -11.39 7.40 -3.64
CA ASN A 22 -10.93 8.72 -4.07
C ASN A 22 -10.01 8.65 -5.30
N LYS A 23 -9.37 7.51 -5.59
CA LYS A 23 -8.40 7.37 -6.69
C LYS A 23 -8.60 6.06 -7.45
N SER A 24 -9.02 6.16 -8.70
CA SER A 24 -9.27 4.99 -9.56
C SER A 24 -8.01 4.18 -9.91
N SER A 25 -6.81 4.77 -9.79
CA SER A 25 -5.56 4.05 -10.05
C SER A 25 -5.10 3.17 -8.88
N ILE A 26 -5.68 3.39 -7.70
CA ILE A 26 -5.21 2.83 -6.44
C ILE A 26 -6.14 1.73 -5.96
N PHE A 27 -5.55 0.61 -5.54
CA PHE A 27 -6.27 -0.47 -4.86
C PHE A 27 -5.43 -1.09 -3.75
N GLY A 28 -6.12 -1.68 -2.78
CA GLY A 28 -5.53 -2.46 -1.70
C GLY A 28 -5.77 -3.94 -1.91
N SER A 29 -4.86 -4.76 -1.39
CA SER A 29 -5.00 -6.21 -1.30
C SER A 29 -4.43 -6.73 0.01
N SER A 30 -5.12 -7.66 0.65
CA SER A 30 -4.60 -8.41 1.81
C SER A 30 -4.67 -9.91 1.59
N ALA A 31 -3.79 -10.62 2.29
CA ALA A 31 -3.75 -12.08 2.30
C ALA A 31 -3.58 -12.59 3.74
N GLU A 32 -3.49 -13.92 3.87
CA GLU A 32 -3.29 -14.61 5.15
C GLU A 32 -1.92 -14.35 5.78
N ASP A 33 -1.00 -13.68 5.08
CA ASP A 33 0.34 -13.32 5.59
C ASP A 33 0.36 -12.13 6.55
N GLY A 34 -0.82 -11.56 6.86
CA GLY A 34 -0.95 -10.40 7.73
C GLY A 34 -0.49 -9.09 7.09
N VAL A 35 -0.23 -9.10 5.78
CA VAL A 35 0.28 -7.96 5.03
C VAL A 35 -0.82 -7.34 4.19
N LEU A 36 -0.89 -6.01 4.24
CA LEU A 36 -1.77 -5.23 3.37
C LEU A 36 -0.92 -4.43 2.38
N ASN A 37 -1.10 -4.70 1.09
CA ASN A 37 -0.36 -4.05 0.02
C ASN A 37 -1.26 -3.02 -0.68
N ILE A 38 -0.73 -1.83 -0.90
CA ILE A 38 -1.36 -0.76 -1.67
C ILE A 38 -0.63 -0.63 -3.00
N TRP A 39 -1.41 -0.60 -4.07
CA TRP A 39 -0.91 -0.63 -5.44
C TRP A 39 -1.36 0.59 -6.21
N ASP A 40 -0.52 1.03 -7.15
CA ASP A 40 -0.82 2.05 -8.14
C ASP A 40 -0.53 1.52 -9.54
N HIS A 41 -1.58 1.19 -10.29
CA HIS A 41 -1.40 0.62 -11.63
C HIS A 41 -0.97 1.66 -12.67
N ASN A 42 -1.10 2.96 -12.39
CA ASN A 42 -0.52 3.99 -13.27
C ASN A 42 1.00 3.92 -13.24
N LYS A 43 1.61 3.72 -12.05
CA LYS A 43 3.07 3.55 -11.93
C LYS A 43 3.55 2.34 -12.71
N LEU A 44 2.79 1.23 -12.70
CA LEU A 44 3.11 0.08 -13.54
C LEU A 44 3.05 0.43 -15.03
N PHE A 45 1.99 1.12 -15.46
CA PHE A 45 1.81 1.50 -16.86
C PHE A 45 2.96 2.40 -17.36
N PHE A 46 3.37 3.38 -16.56
CA PHE A 46 4.51 4.22 -16.91
C PHE A 46 5.85 3.45 -16.89
N LEU A 47 6.02 2.48 -15.98
CA LEU A 47 7.19 1.59 -15.99
C LEU A 47 7.25 0.76 -17.28
N ILE A 48 6.15 0.12 -17.68
CA ILE A 48 6.08 -0.69 -18.91
C ILE A 48 6.34 0.17 -20.15
N LYS A 49 5.95 1.46 -20.13
CA LYS A 49 6.23 2.42 -21.19
C LYS A 49 7.62 3.06 -21.15
N GLY A 50 8.46 2.71 -20.16
CA GLY A 50 9.78 3.30 -19.99
C GLY A 50 9.76 4.79 -19.58
N LEU A 51 8.62 5.30 -19.13
CA LEU A 51 8.43 6.70 -18.72
C LEU A 51 8.67 6.94 -17.23
N PHE A 52 8.79 5.88 -16.43
CA PHE A 52 9.04 5.96 -15.00
C PHE A 52 10.25 5.09 -14.63
N VAL A 53 11.25 5.70 -14.00
CA VAL A 53 12.31 4.98 -13.28
C VAL A 53 11.81 4.88 -11.84
N CYS A 54 11.75 3.66 -11.28
CA CYS A 54 11.40 3.47 -9.87
C CYS A 54 12.29 4.36 -9.00
N LEU A 55 11.76 5.48 -8.49
CA LEU A 55 12.47 6.32 -7.55
C LEU A 55 12.72 5.50 -6.29
N GLN A 56 13.99 5.14 -6.11
CA GLN A 56 14.49 4.56 -4.87
C GLN A 56 14.47 5.67 -3.83
N VAL A 57 13.48 5.70 -2.96
CA VAL A 57 13.60 6.44 -1.70
C VAL A 57 14.51 5.62 -0.80
N GLY A 58 15.80 5.96 -0.82
CA GLY A 58 16.86 5.32 -0.03
C GLY A 58 18.01 4.83 -0.90
N GLU A 59 19.10 5.59 -0.92
CA GLU A 59 20.41 5.16 -1.41
C GLU A 59 20.82 3.83 -0.76
N ARG A 60 20.68 2.71 -1.49
CA ARG A 60 21.58 1.57 -1.42
C ARG A 60 21.73 0.97 -2.81
N SER A 61 22.82 1.35 -3.45
CA SER A 61 23.40 0.70 -4.63
C SER A 61 23.46 -0.83 -4.44
N GLY A 62 22.59 -1.54 -5.15
CA GLY A 62 22.51 -2.99 -5.24
C GLY A 62 21.57 -3.39 -6.39
N PRO A 63 21.70 -4.59 -6.99
CA PRO A 63 20.99 -4.93 -8.22
C PRO A 63 19.48 -4.99 -7.94
N THR A 64 18.74 -4.05 -8.54
CA THR A 64 17.26 -4.01 -8.63
C THR A 64 16.50 -4.21 -7.30
N SER A 65 15.91 -3.14 -6.76
CA SER A 65 15.01 -3.20 -5.60
C SER A 65 13.92 -4.29 -5.77
N LYS A 66 13.81 -5.19 -4.79
CA LYS A 66 13.01 -6.44 -4.78
C LYS A 66 11.48 -6.27 -4.78
N PHE A 67 10.96 -5.08 -5.05
CA PHE A 67 9.52 -4.80 -4.95
C PHE A 67 8.82 -4.91 -6.29
N ALA A 68 7.62 -5.49 -6.29
CA ALA A 68 6.84 -5.68 -7.50
C ALA A 68 6.49 -4.31 -8.13
N PRO A 69 6.61 -4.18 -9.46
CA PRO A 69 6.15 -3.00 -10.20
C PRO A 69 4.75 -2.54 -9.78
N GLY A 70 4.60 -1.26 -9.48
CA GLY A 70 3.32 -0.68 -9.05
C GLY A 70 2.97 -0.86 -7.57
N LEU A 71 3.79 -1.54 -6.76
CA LEU A 71 3.63 -1.52 -5.30
C LEU A 71 3.94 -0.12 -4.77
N LEU A 72 2.94 0.53 -4.16
CA LEU A 72 3.06 1.86 -3.59
C LEU A 72 3.47 1.79 -2.12
N PHE A 73 2.81 0.94 -1.34
CA PHE A 73 3.02 0.82 0.10
C PHE A 73 2.72 -0.59 0.59
N ARG A 74 3.40 -0.99 1.67
CA ARG A 74 3.17 -2.26 2.35
C ARG A 74 3.02 -2.02 3.85
N HIS A 75 1.84 -2.34 4.38
CA HIS A 75 1.57 -2.35 5.81
C HIS A 75 1.80 -3.75 6.38
N CYS A 76 2.75 -3.86 7.31
CA CYS A 76 3.07 -5.10 8.05
C CYS A 76 2.84 -4.91 9.56
N GLY A 77 1.78 -4.18 9.94
CA GLY A 77 1.48 -3.88 11.35
C GLY A 77 0.70 -4.98 12.07
N HIS A 78 0.01 -5.86 11.35
CA HIS A 78 -0.73 -6.96 11.95
C HIS A 78 0.19 -8.12 12.30
N ARG A 79 -0.17 -8.86 13.35
CA ARG A 79 0.59 -10.02 13.84
C ARG A 79 0.18 -11.33 13.17
N ASP A 80 -1.00 -11.33 12.55
CA ASP A 80 -1.67 -12.49 11.98
C ASP A 80 -2.52 -12.07 10.78
N LYS A 81 -3.24 -13.03 10.18
CA LYS A 81 -4.04 -12.84 8.96
C LYS A 81 -4.96 -11.61 9.05
N VAL A 82 -4.89 -10.75 8.03
CA VAL A 82 -5.81 -9.62 7.87
C VAL A 82 -7.09 -10.15 7.23
N VAL A 83 -8.17 -10.14 7.99
CA VAL A 83 -9.45 -10.72 7.56
C VAL A 83 -10.30 -9.73 6.77
N ASP A 84 -10.16 -8.43 7.03
CA ASP A 84 -10.88 -7.37 6.31
C ASP A 84 -10.15 -6.02 6.41
N PHE A 85 -10.41 -5.13 5.46
CA PHE A 85 -9.96 -3.74 5.51
C PHE A 85 -10.90 -2.82 4.74
N HIS A 86 -10.92 -1.54 5.11
CA HIS A 86 -11.77 -0.56 4.46
C HIS A 86 -11.07 0.79 4.29
N TRP A 87 -11.23 1.40 3.12
CA TRP A 87 -10.79 2.76 2.84
C TRP A 87 -11.72 3.79 3.51
N ASN A 88 -11.14 4.80 4.16
CA ASN A 88 -11.93 5.94 4.61
C ASN A 88 -12.30 6.82 3.40
N SER A 89 -13.60 7.02 3.15
CA SER A 89 -14.10 7.86 2.06
C SER A 89 -13.96 9.36 2.33
N HIS A 90 -13.93 9.75 3.61
CA HIS A 90 -13.85 11.15 4.05
C HIS A 90 -12.41 11.62 4.20
N ASP A 91 -11.49 10.71 4.49
CA ASP A 91 -10.09 11.02 4.69
C ASP A 91 -9.19 10.16 3.78
N PRO A 92 -8.78 10.70 2.61
CA PRO A 92 -7.99 9.96 1.64
C PRO A 92 -6.72 9.39 2.26
N TRP A 93 -6.35 8.17 1.86
CA TRP A 93 -5.16 7.43 2.34
C TRP A 93 -5.22 6.91 3.78
N THR A 94 -6.35 7.10 4.46
CA THR A 94 -6.64 6.47 5.74
C THR A 94 -7.37 5.15 5.53
N ILE A 95 -6.91 4.10 6.20
CA ILE A 95 -7.44 2.75 6.10
C ILE A 95 -7.66 2.20 7.51
N VAL A 96 -8.75 1.46 7.67
CA VAL A 96 -8.96 0.57 8.82
C VAL A 96 -8.74 -0.86 8.37
N SER A 97 -8.03 -1.66 9.17
CA SER A 97 -7.79 -3.08 8.90
C SER A 97 -7.96 -3.89 10.17
N VAL A 98 -8.48 -5.11 10.03
CA VAL A 98 -8.73 -6.03 11.14
C VAL A 98 -8.00 -7.34 10.91
N SER A 99 -7.39 -7.87 11.97
CA SER A 99 -6.78 -9.21 11.98
C SER A 99 -7.46 -10.13 12.97
N ASP A 100 -7.36 -11.43 12.69
CA ASP A 100 -7.76 -12.48 13.60
C ASP A 100 -6.50 -13.13 14.19
N ASP A 101 -5.90 -12.45 15.17
CA ASP A 101 -4.72 -12.87 15.94
C ASP A 101 -5.07 -13.52 17.29
N GLY A 102 -6.29 -14.06 17.39
CA GLY A 102 -6.78 -14.68 18.61
C GLY A 102 -6.03 -15.96 19.00
N GLU A 103 -5.66 -16.78 18.02
CA GLU A 103 -4.93 -18.03 18.27
C GLU A 103 -3.46 -17.81 18.63
N SER A 104 -2.82 -16.76 18.09
CA SER A 104 -1.39 -16.52 18.27
C SER A 104 -1.03 -15.74 19.53
N THR A 105 -1.97 -14.97 20.10
CA THR A 105 -1.69 -14.08 21.24
C THR A 105 -2.41 -14.45 22.55
N GLY A 106 -3.32 -15.44 22.51
CA GLY A 106 -4.19 -15.75 23.64
C GLY A 106 -5.18 -14.63 23.99
N GLY A 107 -5.32 -13.63 23.10
CA GLY A 107 -6.25 -12.51 23.16
C GLY A 107 -7.32 -12.58 22.08
N GLY A 108 -7.96 -11.44 21.78
CA GLY A 108 -8.85 -11.27 20.63
C GLY A 108 -8.13 -10.59 19.45
N GLY A 109 -8.79 -10.49 18.30
CA GLY A 109 -8.24 -9.85 17.10
C GLY A 109 -7.89 -8.36 17.25
N THR A 110 -6.96 -7.85 16.45
CA THR A 110 -6.59 -6.42 16.40
C THR A 110 -7.37 -5.64 15.35
N LEU A 111 -7.69 -4.39 15.68
CA LEU A 111 -8.14 -3.37 14.73
C LEU A 111 -7.09 -2.27 14.69
N GLN A 112 -6.67 -1.89 13.48
CA GLN A 112 -5.68 -0.83 13.26
C GLN A 112 -6.26 0.23 12.33
N ILE A 113 -6.06 1.50 12.67
CA ILE A 113 -6.34 2.63 11.79
C ILE A 113 -5.00 3.28 11.48
N TRP A 114 -4.69 3.44 10.21
CA TRP A 114 -3.42 3.96 9.76
C TRP A 114 -3.60 4.83 8.52
N ARG A 115 -2.70 5.79 8.36
CA ARG A 115 -2.67 6.72 7.22
C ARG A 115 -1.29 6.69 6.59
N MET A 116 -1.23 6.55 5.27
CA MET A 116 0.04 6.69 4.55
C MET A 116 0.51 8.14 4.62
N ILE A 117 1.80 8.34 4.94
CA ILE A 117 2.40 9.67 4.94
C ILE A 117 2.46 10.25 3.52
N ASP A 118 2.27 11.55 3.42
CA ASP A 118 2.17 12.26 2.14
C ASP A 118 3.43 12.17 1.27
N LEU A 119 4.60 12.00 1.90
CA LEU A 119 5.88 11.78 1.23
C LEU A 119 5.92 10.51 0.34
N ILE A 120 5.01 9.56 0.54
CA ILE A 120 4.97 8.32 -0.26
C ILE A 120 4.33 8.55 -1.64
N HIS A 121 3.38 9.49 -1.73
CA HIS A 121 2.55 9.68 -2.93
C HIS A 121 2.64 11.07 -3.55
N ARG A 122 3.23 12.05 -2.85
CA ARG A 122 3.44 13.43 -3.33
C ARG A 122 4.94 13.74 -3.51
N PRO A 123 5.29 14.75 -4.33
CA PRO A 123 6.65 15.28 -4.42
C PRO A 123 7.15 15.77 -3.05
N GLN A 124 8.41 15.48 -2.73
CA GLN A 124 8.98 15.79 -1.43
C GLN A 124 9.02 17.31 -1.18
N GLU A 125 9.35 18.10 -2.19
CA GLU A 125 9.44 19.56 -2.07
C GLU A 125 8.10 20.18 -1.68
N GLU A 126 7.00 19.69 -2.28
CA GLU A 126 5.65 20.17 -1.98
C GLU A 126 5.27 19.89 -0.52
N VAL A 127 5.55 18.67 -0.05
CA VAL A 127 5.22 18.26 1.32
C VAL A 127 6.06 19.00 2.35
N ILE A 128 7.36 19.20 2.09
CA ILE A 128 8.25 19.95 2.99
C ILE A 128 7.82 21.42 3.07
N ASN A 129 7.50 22.05 1.93
CA ASN A 129 7.03 23.43 1.91
C ASN A 129 5.75 23.64 2.75
N GLU A 130 4.79 22.70 2.67
CA GLU A 130 3.58 22.74 3.52
C GLU A 130 3.91 22.53 5.00
N LEU A 131 4.79 21.60 5.33
CA LEU A 131 5.23 21.38 6.71
C LEU A 131 5.93 22.61 7.30
N GLU A 132 6.80 23.27 6.54
CA GLU A 132 7.48 24.49 6.97
C GLU A 132 6.50 25.63 7.25
N GLN A 133 5.46 25.77 6.43
CA GLN A 133 4.39 26.76 6.69
C GLN A 133 3.65 26.50 8.00
N LEU A 134 3.43 25.23 8.36
CA LEU A 134 2.75 24.86 9.60
C LEU A 134 3.62 25.04 10.86
N ILE A 135 4.95 24.91 10.72
CA ILE A 135 5.90 25.02 11.84
C ILE A 135 6.28 26.48 12.12
N THR A 136 6.05 27.39 11.16
CA THR A 136 6.38 28.83 11.30
C THR A 136 5.21 29.67 11.84
N LEU A 137 4.12 29.03 12.30
CA LEU A 137 2.99 29.63 13.02
C LEU A 137 3.17 29.51 14.53
#